data_AF-A0A2V7Y9I4-F1
#
_entry.id   AF-A0A2V7Y9I4-F1
#
_cell.length_a   1.000
_cell.length_b   1.000
_cell.length_c   1.000
_cell.angle_alpha   90.00
_cell.angle_beta   90.00
_cell.angle_gamma   90.00
#
_symmetry.space_group_name_H-M   'P 1'
#
loop_
_entity.id
_entity.type
_entity.pdbx_description
1 polymer ?
#
loop_
_entity_poly.entity_id
_entity_poly.type
_entity_poly.pdbx_seq_one_letter_code
_entity_poly.pdbx_strand_id
1 'polypeptide(L)'
;MTLAALVFLLASNEFTLYELLPPETHQFAITYDVTQDKEGAEFFLNPIRPGSVSTKERVLDRATGEELKFEEVTNEKGARFIKVHLPAPVPKGGQTRIRIIKTYTDAASYSVKDGQLIFERPLGIKRNVVVLPKGWELIGNASPGISSTDPDGRVRVSFVNDRDDQLPVKITARQTVAVSATAASDSFHRAEQDREITYWLLDPASHQFRISHDFTVTRAGQASVHSFVRKGSVVSPDAKMIDLDTGKALNTHTVSGKSVNALGYYPNKVEDDSVAVQGDLEHPVAEGRSTRIRVIETYTDPIGYAMEGGELVWKRTLGRPLNYVTLPAGWMLTSVNTPATITLDDEGRVRLRFFNPRNDELSIDIRAKARSR
;
A
#
# COMPACT_ATOMS: atom_id res chain seq x y z
N MET A 1 12.89 -31.54 5.45
CA MET A 1 13.72 -30.35 5.72
C MET A 1 12.85 -29.13 5.56
N THR A 2 12.44 -28.52 6.66
CA THR A 2 11.62 -27.32 6.69
C THR A 2 12.43 -26.15 6.16
N LEU A 3 12.00 -25.56 5.04
CA LEU A 3 12.47 -24.26 4.58
C LEU A 3 12.25 -23.29 5.75
N ALA A 4 13.33 -22.81 6.37
CA ALA A 4 13.23 -21.73 7.33
C ALA A 4 12.59 -20.55 6.58
N ALA A 5 11.37 -20.19 6.99
CA ALA A 5 10.71 -19.00 6.51
C ALA A 5 11.64 -17.84 6.80
N LEU A 6 12.26 -17.29 5.75
CA LEU A 6 12.84 -15.97 5.82
C LEU A 6 11.65 -15.08 6.16
N VAL A 7 11.55 -14.65 7.42
CA VAL A 7 10.53 -13.70 7.85
C VAL A 7 10.85 -12.41 7.12
N PHE A 8 10.22 -12.23 5.96
CA PHE A 8 10.10 -10.92 5.36
C PHE A 8 9.29 -10.12 6.38
N LEU A 9 9.90 -9.10 6.98
CA LEU A 9 9.12 -7.96 7.44
C LEU A 9 8.42 -7.42 6.20
N LEU A 10 7.20 -7.91 5.98
CA LEU A 10 6.35 -7.51 4.88
C LEU A 10 5.95 -6.07 5.19
N ALA A 11 6.63 -5.11 4.55
CA ALA A 11 6.12 -3.77 4.57
C ALA A 11 4.79 -3.81 3.82
N SER A 12 3.70 -3.38 4.45
CA SER A 12 2.37 -3.29 3.81
C SER A 12 2.39 -2.44 2.53
N ASN A 13 3.43 -1.63 2.37
CA ASN A 13 3.71 -0.74 1.26
C ASN A 13 4.48 -1.38 0.08
N GLU A 14 4.72 -2.70 0.08
CA GLU A 14 5.33 -3.38 -1.07
C GLU A 14 4.33 -3.62 -2.22
N PHE A 15 4.81 -3.49 -3.45
CA PHE A 15 4.03 -3.71 -4.66
C PHE A 15 4.90 -4.35 -5.75
N THR A 16 4.36 -5.34 -6.47
CA THR A 16 5.05 -5.92 -7.63
C THR A 16 4.17 -5.91 -8.88
N LEU A 17 4.70 -5.36 -9.97
CA LEU A 17 4.16 -5.50 -11.31
C LEU A 17 4.99 -6.53 -12.08
N TYR A 18 4.34 -7.53 -12.65
CA TYR A 18 4.89 -8.51 -13.58
C TYR A 18 4.33 -8.22 -14.98
N GLU A 19 5.18 -7.80 -15.91
CA GLU A 19 4.82 -7.67 -17.32
C GLU A 19 5.35 -8.88 -18.08
N LEU A 20 4.46 -9.75 -18.52
CA LEU A 20 4.83 -10.95 -19.26
C LEU A 20 5.32 -10.55 -20.66
N LEU A 21 6.55 -10.94 -20.99
CA LEU A 21 7.14 -10.73 -22.33
C LEU A 21 6.67 -11.85 -23.28
N PRO A 22 7.04 -11.86 -24.57
CA PRO A 22 6.63 -12.93 -25.48
C PRO A 22 6.93 -14.31 -24.89
N PRO A 23 5.94 -15.23 -24.80
CA PRO A 23 6.04 -16.42 -23.97
C PRO A 23 7.16 -17.40 -24.36
N GLU A 24 7.57 -17.41 -25.62
CA GLU A 24 8.71 -18.17 -26.13
C GLU A 24 10.05 -17.77 -25.48
N THR A 25 10.10 -16.59 -24.87
CA THR A 25 11.29 -16.13 -24.15
C THR A 25 11.35 -16.68 -22.73
N HIS A 26 10.22 -17.16 -22.18
CA HIS A 26 10.06 -17.45 -20.75
C HIS A 26 10.41 -16.27 -19.84
N GLN A 27 10.30 -15.04 -20.35
CA GLN A 27 10.65 -13.83 -19.63
C GLN A 27 9.47 -13.02 -19.15
N PHE A 28 9.67 -12.35 -18.03
CA PHE A 28 8.79 -11.29 -17.55
C PHE A 28 9.60 -10.18 -16.91
N ALA A 29 9.23 -8.94 -17.22
CA ALA A 29 9.76 -7.76 -16.55
C ALA A 29 9.07 -7.59 -15.19
N ILE A 30 9.84 -7.18 -14.20
CA ILE A 30 9.39 -6.96 -12.83
C ILE A 30 9.70 -5.52 -12.47
N THR A 31 8.67 -4.79 -12.02
CA THR A 31 8.83 -3.57 -11.23
C THR A 31 8.43 -3.89 -9.80
N TYR A 32 9.38 -3.75 -8.87
CA TYR A 32 9.16 -4.01 -7.45
C TYR A 32 9.39 -2.73 -6.65
N ASP A 33 8.32 -2.20 -6.08
CA ASP A 33 8.36 -1.05 -5.19
C ASP A 33 8.38 -1.55 -3.74
N VAL A 34 9.35 -1.05 -2.98
CA VAL A 34 9.58 -1.41 -1.57
C VAL A 34 10.07 -0.22 -0.78
N THR A 35 10.04 -0.31 0.54
CA THR A 35 10.51 0.72 1.46
C THR A 35 11.43 0.08 2.49
N GLN A 36 12.56 0.74 2.79
CA GLN A 36 13.40 0.43 3.94
C GLN A 36 13.12 1.48 5.02
N ASP A 37 12.64 1.05 6.19
CA ASP A 37 12.24 1.92 7.31
C ASP A 37 13.05 1.66 8.59
N LYS A 38 14.02 0.75 8.54
CA LYS A 38 14.96 0.54 9.63
C LYS A 38 15.92 1.73 9.75
N GLU A 39 15.78 2.53 10.80
CA GLU A 39 16.66 3.65 11.14
C GLU A 39 18.14 3.26 11.02
N GLY A 40 18.92 4.12 10.36
CA GLY A 40 20.36 3.95 10.15
C GLY A 40 20.74 2.85 9.16
N ALA A 41 19.79 2.14 8.54
CA ALA A 41 20.12 1.19 7.49
C ALA A 41 20.76 1.93 6.30
N GLU A 42 21.88 1.42 5.82
CA GLU A 42 22.60 1.94 4.64
C GLU A 42 22.32 1.10 3.39
N PHE A 43 21.70 -0.07 3.56
CA PHE A 43 21.47 -1.04 2.51
C PHE A 43 20.06 -1.61 2.55
N PHE A 44 19.60 -2.06 1.40
CA PHE A 44 18.44 -2.93 1.26
C PHE A 44 18.84 -4.20 0.50
N LEU A 45 18.38 -5.36 0.97
CA LEU A 45 18.70 -6.66 0.38
C LEU A 45 17.43 -7.25 -0.24
N ASN A 46 17.40 -7.32 -1.57
CA ASN A 46 16.33 -8.00 -2.31
C ASN A 46 16.77 -9.41 -2.72
N PRO A 47 16.16 -10.49 -2.21
CA PRO A 47 16.56 -11.83 -2.60
C PRO A 47 16.29 -12.10 -4.09
N ILE A 48 17.24 -12.78 -4.73
CA ILE A 48 17.08 -13.32 -6.09
C ILE A 48 16.50 -14.73 -5.94
N ARG A 49 15.35 -14.97 -6.58
CA ARG A 49 14.64 -16.25 -6.45
C ARG A 49 15.48 -17.39 -7.06
N PRO A 50 15.67 -18.52 -6.34
CA PRO A 50 16.27 -19.72 -6.92
C PRO A 50 15.48 -20.19 -8.16
N GLY A 51 16.20 -20.55 -9.23
CA GLY A 51 15.61 -21.01 -10.49
C GLY A 51 15.25 -19.91 -11.49
N SER A 52 15.35 -18.62 -11.10
CA SER A 52 15.20 -17.51 -12.04
C SER A 52 16.56 -16.92 -12.40
N VAL A 53 16.76 -16.55 -13.67
CA VAL A 53 17.90 -15.73 -14.11
C VAL A 53 17.46 -14.27 -14.16
N SER A 54 18.13 -13.40 -13.39
CA SER A 54 17.87 -11.97 -13.33
C SER A 54 18.77 -11.22 -14.30
N THR A 55 18.21 -10.28 -15.07
CA THR A 55 18.93 -9.44 -16.04
C THR A 55 18.29 -8.04 -16.11
N LYS A 56 18.95 -7.10 -16.81
CA LYS A 56 18.45 -5.72 -17.02
C LYS A 56 18.07 -5.01 -15.72
N GLU A 57 18.92 -5.20 -14.72
CA GLU A 57 18.67 -4.70 -13.37
C GLU A 57 18.93 -3.21 -13.30
N ARG A 58 18.03 -2.50 -12.65
CA ARG A 58 18.13 -1.07 -12.37
C ARG A 58 17.43 -0.79 -11.06
N VAL A 59 18.01 0.09 -10.25
CA VAL A 59 17.42 0.47 -8.97
C VAL A 59 17.27 1.97 -8.92
N LEU A 60 16.11 2.44 -8.48
CA LEU A 60 15.78 3.86 -8.39
C LEU A 60 15.37 4.21 -6.96
N ASP A 61 15.76 5.40 -6.52
CA ASP A 61 15.09 6.09 -5.42
C ASP A 61 13.76 6.65 -5.94
N ARG A 62 12.65 6.26 -5.32
CA ARG A 62 11.31 6.70 -5.73
C ARG A 62 11.00 8.13 -5.33
N ALA A 63 11.73 8.71 -4.38
CA ALA A 63 11.58 10.11 -4.02
C ALA A 63 12.14 11.01 -5.12
N THR A 64 13.32 10.68 -5.62
CA THR A 64 14.10 11.53 -6.53
C THR A 64 14.04 11.12 -8.00
N GLY A 65 13.77 9.84 -8.28
CA GLY A 65 13.88 9.23 -9.61
C GLY A 65 15.31 8.86 -10.00
N GLU A 66 16.30 9.12 -9.14
CA GLU A 66 17.72 8.90 -9.42
C GLU A 66 18.09 7.42 -9.30
N GLU A 67 19.12 7.01 -10.03
CA GLU A 67 19.65 5.65 -9.96
C GLU A 67 20.44 5.42 -8.67
N LEU A 68 20.16 4.29 -8.02
CA LEU A 68 20.90 3.82 -6.86
C LEU A 68 21.94 2.79 -7.28
N LYS A 69 23.11 2.87 -6.65
CA LYS A 69 24.14 1.84 -6.80
C LYS A 69 23.65 0.54 -6.20
N PHE A 70 23.95 -0.56 -6.87
CA PHE A 70 23.67 -1.89 -6.37
C PHE A 70 24.74 -2.88 -6.82
N GLU A 71 24.81 -4.00 -6.11
CA GLU A 71 25.68 -5.13 -6.42
C GLU A 71 24.95 -6.43 -6.13
N GLU A 72 25.26 -7.48 -6.88
CA GLU A 72 24.82 -8.83 -6.50
C GLU A 72 25.77 -9.39 -5.44
N VAL A 73 25.21 -9.87 -4.33
CA VAL A 73 25.96 -10.51 -3.26
C VAL A 73 25.40 -11.90 -2.97
N THR A 74 26.26 -12.78 -2.47
CA THR A 74 25.88 -14.12 -2.02
C THR A 74 26.21 -14.25 -0.55
N ASN A 75 25.25 -14.71 0.26
CA ASN A 75 25.53 -14.99 1.67
C ASN A 75 26.23 -16.35 1.86
N GLU A 76 26.66 -16.64 3.08
CA GLU A 76 27.35 -17.90 3.44
C GLU A 76 26.52 -19.16 3.13
N LYS A 77 25.20 -19.03 3.05
CA LYS A 77 24.27 -20.12 2.73
C LYS A 77 24.01 -20.27 1.22
N GLY A 78 24.73 -19.52 0.38
CA GLY A 78 24.57 -19.54 -1.08
C GLY A 78 23.35 -18.79 -1.61
N ALA A 79 22.60 -18.07 -0.76
CA ALA A 79 21.48 -17.26 -1.21
C ALA A 79 21.99 -15.95 -1.84
N ARG A 80 21.46 -15.61 -3.01
CA ARG A 80 21.84 -14.43 -3.79
C ARG A 80 20.88 -13.27 -3.53
N PHE A 81 21.41 -12.06 -3.51
CA PHE A 81 20.66 -10.83 -3.27
C PHE A 81 21.13 -9.72 -4.22
N ILE A 82 20.21 -8.86 -4.63
CA ILE A 82 20.53 -7.51 -5.10
C ILE A 82 20.68 -6.65 -3.84
N LYS A 83 21.90 -6.23 -3.52
CA LYS A 83 22.21 -5.32 -2.43
C LYS A 83 22.20 -3.89 -2.97
N VAL A 84 21.20 -3.12 -2.56
CA VAL A 84 21.03 -1.72 -2.93
C VAL A 84 21.74 -0.85 -1.89
N HIS A 85 22.53 0.11 -2.36
CA HIS A 85 23.11 1.17 -1.54
C HIS A 85 22.10 2.32 -1.48
N LEU A 86 21.65 2.67 -0.27
CA LEU A 86 20.72 3.76 -0.06
C LEU A 86 21.43 5.12 -0.25
N PRO A 87 20.72 6.19 -0.67
CA PRO A 87 21.34 7.49 -0.91
C PRO A 87 21.94 8.11 0.37
N ALA A 88 21.39 7.74 1.53
CA ALA A 88 21.89 8.04 2.86
C ALA A 88 21.37 6.96 3.84
N PRO A 89 21.93 6.85 5.06
CA PRO A 89 21.31 6.05 6.10
C PRO A 89 19.86 6.46 6.32
N VAL A 90 18.95 5.50 6.51
CA VAL A 90 17.53 5.79 6.73
C VAL A 90 17.35 6.73 7.93
N PRO A 91 16.67 7.87 7.76
CA PRO A 91 16.52 8.85 8.83
C PRO A 91 15.63 8.32 9.95
N LYS A 92 15.86 8.81 11.17
CA LYS A 92 15.00 8.51 12.32
C LYS A 92 13.56 8.92 12.03
N GLY A 93 12.63 7.97 12.20
CA GLY A 93 11.20 8.18 11.95
C GLY A 93 10.83 8.38 10.47
N GLY A 94 11.77 8.19 9.55
CA GLY A 94 11.54 8.20 8.11
C GLY A 94 11.86 6.86 7.46
N GLN A 95 12.08 6.88 6.16
CA GLN A 95 12.23 5.70 5.31
C GLN A 95 12.91 6.06 3.99
N THR A 96 13.43 5.06 3.28
CA THR A 96 13.86 5.19 1.87
C THR A 96 12.96 4.36 0.98
N ARG A 97 12.37 4.98 -0.04
CA ARG A 97 11.47 4.32 -1.00
C ARG A 97 12.27 3.89 -2.23
N ILE A 98 12.23 2.61 -2.57
CA ILE A 98 13.09 1.98 -3.57
C ILE A 98 12.21 1.35 -4.66
N ARG A 99 12.63 1.49 -5.92
CA ARG A 99 12.07 0.74 -7.04
C ARG A 99 13.16 -0.11 -7.67
N ILE A 100 12.95 -1.42 -7.71
CA ILE A 100 13.84 -2.38 -8.35
C ILE A 100 13.18 -2.86 -9.64
N ILE A 101 13.87 -2.64 -10.76
CA ILE A 101 13.46 -3.08 -12.09
C ILE A 101 14.39 -4.22 -12.49
N LYS A 102 13.82 -5.34 -12.96
CA LYS A 102 14.59 -6.50 -13.43
C LYS A 102 13.78 -7.34 -14.40
N THR A 103 14.43 -8.08 -15.28
CA THR A 103 13.81 -9.09 -16.13
C THR A 103 14.21 -10.48 -15.66
N TYR A 104 13.22 -11.32 -15.38
CA TYR A 104 13.43 -12.73 -15.04
C TYR A 104 13.23 -13.60 -16.27
N THR A 105 14.11 -14.58 -16.46
CA THR A 105 13.86 -15.77 -17.28
C THR A 105 13.57 -16.94 -16.34
N ASP A 106 12.38 -17.54 -16.45
CA ASP A 106 11.89 -18.60 -15.55
C ASP A 106 10.85 -19.47 -16.27
N ALA A 107 11.32 -20.49 -16.99
CA ALA A 107 10.48 -21.40 -17.77
C ALA A 107 9.57 -22.29 -16.91
N ALA A 108 9.91 -22.49 -15.62
CA ALA A 108 9.08 -23.25 -14.70
C ALA A 108 7.82 -22.48 -14.29
N SER A 109 7.92 -21.15 -14.18
CA SER A 109 6.81 -20.28 -13.80
C SER A 109 6.04 -19.71 -15.00
N TYR A 110 6.66 -19.65 -16.18
CA TYR A 110 6.07 -19.00 -17.37
C TYR A 110 6.38 -19.78 -18.65
N SER A 111 5.35 -20.33 -19.30
CA SER A 111 5.51 -21.15 -20.50
C SER A 111 4.25 -21.15 -21.39
N VAL A 112 4.36 -21.76 -22.57
CA VAL A 112 3.19 -22.15 -23.38
C VAL A 112 3.10 -23.66 -23.40
N LYS A 113 1.90 -24.17 -23.11
CA LYS A 113 1.58 -25.59 -23.12
C LYS A 113 0.24 -25.78 -23.83
N ASP A 114 0.19 -26.70 -24.79
CA ASP A 114 -1.04 -27.02 -25.54
C ASP A 114 -1.72 -25.78 -26.16
N GLY A 115 -0.91 -24.82 -26.64
CA GLY A 115 -1.38 -23.56 -27.21
C GLY A 115 -1.86 -22.51 -26.20
N GLN A 116 -1.77 -22.79 -24.90
CA GLN A 116 -2.13 -21.87 -23.81
C GLN A 116 -0.89 -21.33 -23.12
N LEU A 117 -0.88 -20.02 -22.87
CA LEU A 117 0.09 -19.39 -21.99
C LEU A 117 -0.28 -19.74 -20.55
N ILE A 118 0.72 -20.16 -19.78
CA ILE A 118 0.60 -20.48 -18.36
C ILE A 118 1.60 -19.61 -17.60
N PHE A 119 1.10 -18.80 -16.67
CA PHE A 119 1.89 -18.15 -15.64
C PHE A 119 1.47 -18.71 -14.28
N GLU A 120 2.32 -19.53 -13.67
CA GLU A 120 2.05 -20.23 -12.42
C GLU A 120 3.17 -19.97 -11.41
N ARG A 121 2.86 -19.18 -10.37
CA ARG A 121 3.84 -18.79 -9.37
C ARG A 121 3.17 -18.37 -8.06
N PRO A 122 3.66 -18.84 -6.90
CA PRO A 122 3.22 -18.28 -5.63
C PRO A 122 3.80 -16.86 -5.44
N LEU A 123 2.95 -15.91 -5.10
CA LEU A 123 3.31 -14.51 -4.88
C LEU A 123 3.32 -14.19 -3.37
N GLY A 124 4.49 -13.88 -2.82
CA GLY A 124 4.65 -13.56 -1.39
C GLY A 124 4.38 -12.09 -1.05
N ILE A 125 4.51 -11.20 -2.02
CA ILE A 125 4.22 -9.78 -1.87
C ILE A 125 2.69 -9.60 -1.75
N LYS A 126 2.24 -8.69 -0.89
CA LYS A 126 0.80 -8.55 -0.60
C LYS A 126 0.02 -7.92 -1.75
N ARG A 127 0.65 -7.08 -2.57
CA ARG A 127 0.01 -6.41 -3.71
C ARG A 127 0.76 -6.72 -4.99
N ASN A 128 0.07 -7.31 -5.96
CA ASN A 128 0.67 -7.70 -7.22
C ASN A 128 -0.22 -7.35 -8.41
N VAL A 129 0.41 -7.14 -9.55
CA VAL A 129 -0.27 -7.05 -10.85
C VAL A 129 0.47 -7.93 -11.85
N VAL A 130 -0.27 -8.68 -12.67
CA VAL A 130 0.26 -9.40 -13.82
C VAL A 130 -0.38 -8.84 -15.09
N VAL A 131 0.44 -8.42 -16.05
CA VAL A 131 -0.01 -7.94 -17.37
C VAL A 131 0.37 -8.97 -18.42
N LEU A 132 -0.62 -9.46 -19.16
CA LEU A 132 -0.44 -10.42 -20.24
C LEU A 132 0.29 -9.79 -21.44
N PRO A 133 0.99 -10.59 -22.26
CA PRO A 133 1.56 -10.08 -23.50
C PRO A 133 0.43 -9.62 -24.45
N LYS A 134 0.74 -8.66 -25.32
CA LYS A 134 -0.22 -8.19 -26.33
C LYS A 134 -0.68 -9.35 -27.22
N GLY A 135 -1.97 -9.40 -27.56
CA GLY A 135 -2.55 -10.48 -28.37
C GLY A 135 -2.91 -11.75 -27.57
N TRP A 136 -2.85 -11.70 -26.24
CA TRP A 136 -3.30 -12.78 -25.36
C TRP A 136 -4.49 -12.33 -24.53
N GLU A 137 -5.49 -13.21 -24.39
CA GLU A 137 -6.65 -12.99 -23.53
C GLU A 137 -6.70 -13.98 -22.37
N LEU A 138 -7.17 -13.49 -21.22
CA LEU A 138 -7.32 -14.28 -20.00
C LEU A 138 -8.46 -15.30 -20.15
N ILE A 139 -8.17 -16.59 -19.93
CA ILE A 139 -9.19 -17.66 -19.95
C ILE A 139 -9.31 -18.41 -18.61
N GLY A 140 -8.40 -18.18 -17.68
CA GLY A 140 -8.47 -18.77 -16.35
C GLY A 140 -7.53 -18.09 -15.36
N ASN A 141 -7.98 -18.03 -14.11
CA ASN A 141 -7.25 -17.45 -13.00
C ASN A 141 -7.61 -18.22 -11.71
N ALA A 142 -6.62 -18.83 -11.06
CA ALA A 142 -6.85 -19.70 -9.90
C ALA A 142 -6.97 -18.95 -8.56
N SER A 143 -6.64 -17.67 -8.51
CA SER A 143 -6.75 -16.82 -7.32
C SER A 143 -7.68 -15.64 -7.57
N PRO A 144 -8.51 -15.19 -6.62
CA PRO A 144 -9.34 -13.99 -6.80
C PRO A 144 -8.50 -12.79 -7.23
N GLY A 145 -8.90 -12.14 -8.33
CA GLY A 145 -8.21 -10.98 -8.88
C GLY A 145 -9.15 -10.11 -9.70
N ILE A 146 -8.79 -8.83 -9.84
CA ILE A 146 -9.54 -7.87 -10.66
C ILE A 146 -8.88 -7.82 -12.03
N SER A 147 -9.64 -8.11 -13.08
CA SER A 147 -9.16 -8.01 -14.46
C SER A 147 -9.63 -6.72 -15.13
N SER A 148 -8.75 -6.09 -15.90
CA SER A 148 -9.09 -4.98 -16.80
C SER A 148 -8.25 -5.05 -18.09
N THR A 149 -8.51 -4.13 -19.01
CA THR A 149 -7.70 -3.94 -20.22
C THR A 149 -6.98 -2.61 -20.13
N ASP A 150 -5.65 -2.64 -20.26
CA ASP A 150 -4.80 -1.43 -20.30
C ASP A 150 -5.06 -0.64 -21.60
N PRO A 151 -4.72 0.67 -21.64
CA PRO A 151 -4.92 1.50 -22.84
C PRO A 151 -4.24 0.96 -24.12
N ASP A 152 -3.19 0.14 -23.98
CA ASP A 152 -2.47 -0.48 -25.09
C ASP A 152 -3.09 -1.82 -25.56
N GLY A 153 -4.19 -2.23 -24.93
CA GLY A 153 -4.96 -3.44 -25.23
C GLY A 153 -4.51 -4.70 -24.49
N ARG A 154 -3.50 -4.63 -23.61
CA ARG A 154 -3.08 -5.78 -22.79
C ARG A 154 -4.06 -6.04 -21.66
N VAL A 155 -4.29 -7.31 -21.34
CA VAL A 155 -5.07 -7.69 -20.16
C VAL A 155 -4.21 -7.59 -18.91
N ARG A 156 -4.73 -6.92 -17.90
CA ARG A 156 -4.14 -6.76 -16.57
C ARG A 156 -4.96 -7.54 -15.55
N VAL A 157 -4.29 -8.23 -14.62
CA VAL A 157 -4.92 -8.87 -13.46
C VAL A 157 -4.23 -8.39 -12.19
N SER A 158 -4.96 -7.75 -11.28
CA SER A 158 -4.44 -7.37 -9.96
C SER A 158 -4.88 -8.32 -8.87
N PHE A 159 -3.98 -8.47 -7.91
CA PHE A 159 -4.12 -9.32 -6.76
C PHE A 159 -3.80 -8.53 -5.51
N VAL A 160 -4.63 -8.70 -4.50
CA VAL A 160 -4.25 -8.34 -3.14
C VAL A 160 -4.45 -9.53 -2.23
N ASN A 161 -3.44 -9.82 -1.43
CA ASN A 161 -3.37 -10.98 -0.56
C ASN A 161 -3.50 -10.52 0.90
N ASP A 162 -4.61 -10.90 1.53
CA ASP A 162 -4.92 -10.63 2.94
C ASP A 162 -4.58 -11.81 3.88
N ARG A 163 -4.05 -12.90 3.32
CA ARG A 163 -3.60 -14.09 4.05
C ARG A 163 -2.20 -13.88 4.61
N ASP A 164 -1.80 -14.71 5.56
CA ASP A 164 -0.45 -14.66 6.15
C ASP A 164 0.59 -15.51 5.36
N ASP A 165 0.17 -16.17 4.28
CA ASP A 165 1.01 -16.97 3.38
C ASP A 165 1.16 -16.34 1.98
N GLN A 166 1.70 -17.11 1.02
CA GLN A 166 1.84 -16.71 -0.38
C GLN A 166 0.55 -17.00 -1.16
N LEU A 167 0.18 -16.11 -2.09
CA LEU A 167 -0.97 -16.30 -2.95
C LEU A 167 -0.62 -17.29 -4.09
N PRO A 168 -1.31 -18.43 -4.25
CA PRO A 168 -1.04 -19.38 -5.32
C PRO A 168 -1.64 -18.90 -6.65
N VAL A 169 -0.90 -18.08 -7.39
CA VAL A 169 -1.36 -17.55 -8.67
C VAL A 169 -1.10 -18.56 -9.79
N LYS A 170 -2.17 -18.85 -10.55
CA LYS A 170 -2.10 -19.53 -11.84
C LYS A 170 -3.01 -18.81 -12.82
N ILE A 171 -2.42 -18.23 -13.84
CA ILE A 171 -3.09 -17.57 -14.94
C ILE A 171 -2.93 -18.42 -16.19
N THR A 172 -4.04 -18.66 -16.89
CA THR A 172 -4.06 -19.28 -18.21
C THR A 172 -4.62 -18.31 -19.22
N ALA A 173 -3.96 -18.18 -20.37
CA ALA A 173 -4.37 -17.31 -21.46
C ALA A 173 -4.29 -18.02 -22.80
N ARG A 174 -5.06 -17.55 -23.79
CA ARG A 174 -4.97 -18.01 -25.18
C ARG A 174 -4.64 -16.86 -26.11
N GLN A 175 -4.06 -17.16 -27.27
CA GLN A 175 -3.89 -16.17 -28.32
C GLN A 175 -5.26 -15.72 -28.82
N THR A 176 -5.41 -14.42 -29.03
CA THR A 176 -6.60 -13.84 -29.65
C THR A 176 -6.20 -12.95 -30.82
N VAL A 177 -6.93 -13.10 -31.93
CA VAL A 177 -6.84 -12.23 -33.10
C VAL A 177 -7.79 -11.03 -32.95
N ALA A 178 -8.71 -11.09 -31.99
CA ALA A 178 -9.69 -10.05 -31.71
C ALA A 178 -9.15 -9.14 -30.60
N VAL A 179 -8.56 -8.01 -31.01
CA VAL A 179 -8.46 -6.85 -30.12
C VAL A 179 -9.84 -6.19 -30.14
N SER A 180 -10.81 -6.74 -29.42
CA SER A 180 -12.01 -5.97 -29.12
C SER A 180 -11.56 -4.84 -28.19
N ALA A 181 -11.45 -3.64 -28.75
CA ALA A 181 -11.37 -2.40 -27.99
C ALA A 181 -12.68 -2.21 -27.24
N THR A 182 -12.94 -3.03 -26.22
CA THR A 182 -13.82 -2.61 -25.13
C THR A 182 -13.21 -1.33 -24.59
N ALA A 183 -14.03 -0.27 -24.53
CA ALA A 183 -13.63 1.01 -23.96
C ALA A 183 -12.81 0.74 -22.70
N ALA A 184 -11.60 1.31 -22.63
CA ALA A 184 -10.80 1.26 -21.42
C ALA A 184 -11.71 1.74 -20.29
N SER A 185 -12.11 0.84 -19.40
CA SER A 185 -12.61 1.27 -18.12
C SER A 185 -11.40 1.90 -17.45
N ASP A 186 -11.49 3.18 -17.10
CA ASP A 186 -10.53 3.82 -16.20
C ASP A 186 -10.70 3.16 -14.82
N SER A 187 -10.32 1.89 -14.74
CA SER A 187 -10.47 1.03 -13.58
C SER A 187 -9.17 1.13 -12.83
N PHE A 188 -9.15 2.01 -11.85
CA PHE A 188 -8.09 2.05 -10.88
C PHE A 188 -7.96 0.69 -10.16
N HIS A 189 -6.75 0.13 -10.03
CA HIS A 189 -6.53 -1.17 -9.36
C HIS A 189 -6.16 -0.98 -7.90
N ARG A 190 -6.90 -1.63 -7.00
CA ARG A 190 -6.67 -1.52 -5.54
C ARG A 190 -5.25 -1.92 -5.12
N ALA A 191 -4.63 -2.88 -5.81
CA ALA A 191 -3.25 -3.29 -5.58
C ALA A 191 -2.23 -2.15 -5.73
N GLU A 192 -2.51 -1.13 -6.54
CA GLU A 192 -1.59 -0.02 -6.80
C GLU A 192 -1.62 1.04 -5.68
N GLN A 193 -2.59 0.98 -4.77
CA GLN A 193 -2.61 1.86 -3.60
C GLN A 193 -1.72 1.32 -2.50
N ASP A 194 -0.77 2.16 -2.09
CA ASP A 194 0.09 1.94 -0.93
C ASP A 194 -0.46 2.67 0.32
N ARG A 195 -1.77 2.92 0.38
CA ARG A 195 -2.37 3.69 1.48
C ARG A 195 -2.80 2.76 2.60
N GLU A 196 -2.33 3.07 3.81
CA GLU A 196 -2.74 2.44 5.06
C GLU A 196 -3.30 3.51 5.99
N ILE A 197 -4.26 3.14 6.83
CA ILE A 197 -4.68 3.96 7.97
C ILE A 197 -4.83 3.11 9.22
N THR A 198 -4.32 3.62 10.33
CA THR A 198 -4.48 3.02 11.65
C THR A 198 -5.26 3.96 12.56
N TYR A 199 -6.23 3.40 13.28
CA TYR A 199 -7.03 4.03 14.30
C TYR A 199 -6.70 3.40 15.66
N TRP A 200 -6.50 4.23 16.68
CA TRP A 200 -6.45 3.81 18.07
C TRP A 200 -7.58 4.50 18.82
N LEU A 201 -8.58 3.72 19.22
CA LEU A 201 -9.71 4.24 19.98
C LEU A 201 -9.21 4.60 21.40
N LEU A 202 -9.52 5.81 21.87
CA LEU A 202 -9.20 6.26 23.23
C LEU A 202 -10.38 5.95 24.15
N ASP A 203 -10.44 6.54 25.34
CA ASP A 203 -11.61 6.40 26.21
C ASP A 203 -12.91 6.76 25.44
N PRO A 204 -13.90 5.87 25.33
CA PRO A 204 -15.14 6.17 24.62
C PRO A 204 -15.93 7.33 25.21
N ALA A 205 -15.74 7.66 26.50
CA ALA A 205 -16.35 8.84 27.11
C ALA A 205 -15.80 10.16 26.55
N SER A 206 -14.62 10.17 25.95
CA SER A 206 -14.06 11.37 25.32
C SER A 206 -14.50 11.55 23.87
N HIS A 207 -15.11 10.52 23.26
CA HIS A 207 -15.39 10.46 21.83
C HIS A 207 -14.13 10.63 20.95
N GLN A 208 -12.95 10.35 21.50
CA GLN A 208 -11.69 10.53 20.78
C GLN A 208 -11.07 9.24 20.25
N PHE A 209 -10.42 9.35 19.11
CA PHE A 209 -9.51 8.35 18.60
C PHE A 209 -8.30 9.03 17.95
N ARG A 210 -7.15 8.38 18.04
CA ARG A 210 -5.96 8.77 17.29
C ARG A 210 -5.97 8.09 15.93
N ILE A 211 -5.52 8.79 14.91
CA ILE A 211 -5.32 8.26 13.56
C ILE A 211 -3.89 8.47 13.09
N SER A 212 -3.38 7.53 12.31
CA SER A 212 -2.19 7.73 11.51
C SER A 212 -2.37 7.11 10.14
N HIS A 213 -1.96 7.85 9.12
CA HIS A 213 -1.99 7.38 7.75
C HIS A 213 -0.88 8.01 6.94
N ASP A 214 -0.49 7.33 5.87
CA ASP A 214 0.55 7.80 4.97
C ASP A 214 -0.02 8.06 3.57
N PHE A 215 0.53 9.05 2.87
CA PHE A 215 0.24 9.29 1.45
C PHE A 215 1.44 9.88 0.72
N THR A 216 1.50 9.61 -0.58
CA THR A 216 2.54 10.16 -1.47
C THR A 216 1.98 11.36 -2.23
N VAL A 217 2.77 12.43 -2.32
CA VAL A 217 2.49 13.63 -3.12
C VAL A 217 3.45 13.67 -4.30
N THR A 218 2.91 13.85 -5.50
CA THR A 218 3.65 13.78 -6.77
C THR A 218 3.45 15.01 -7.66
N ARG A 219 2.59 15.96 -7.25
CA ARG A 219 2.26 17.12 -8.07
C ARG A 219 3.41 18.13 -8.03
N ALA A 220 4.04 18.36 -9.17
CA ALA A 220 5.09 19.38 -9.30
C ALA A 220 4.58 20.77 -8.86
N GLY A 221 5.42 21.50 -8.12
CA GLY A 221 5.13 22.83 -7.58
C GLY A 221 4.21 22.84 -6.35
N GLN A 222 3.70 21.69 -5.90
CA GLN A 222 2.93 21.63 -4.65
C GLN A 222 3.85 21.90 -3.46
N ALA A 223 3.54 22.94 -2.68
CA ALA A 223 4.36 23.44 -1.56
C ALA A 223 3.79 23.09 -0.18
N SER A 224 2.56 22.58 -0.13
CA SER A 224 1.92 22.14 1.11
C SER A 224 1.04 20.92 0.86
N VAL A 225 0.76 20.17 1.92
CA VAL A 225 0.02 18.90 1.89
C VAL A 225 -1.14 18.95 2.88
N HIS A 226 -2.21 18.20 2.63
CA HIS A 226 -3.46 18.35 3.39
C HIS A 226 -4.03 17.00 3.85
N SER A 227 -4.44 16.94 5.12
CA SER A 227 -5.34 15.93 5.67
C SER A 227 -6.71 16.58 5.87
N PHE A 228 -7.72 16.06 5.18
CA PHE A 228 -9.08 16.62 5.23
C PHE A 228 -9.84 16.06 6.43
N VAL A 229 -10.32 16.96 7.30
CA VAL A 229 -11.11 16.59 8.47
C VAL A 229 -12.52 16.23 8.03
N ARG A 230 -13.00 15.05 8.45
CA ARG A 230 -14.34 14.58 8.09
C ARG A 230 -15.40 15.43 8.77
N LYS A 231 -16.47 15.76 8.05
CA LYS A 231 -17.68 16.38 8.62
C LYS A 231 -18.15 15.60 9.85
N GLY A 232 -18.40 16.31 10.95
CA GLY A 232 -18.80 15.72 12.24
C GLY A 232 -17.63 15.39 13.18
N SER A 233 -16.39 15.40 12.67
CA SER A 233 -15.19 15.29 13.51
C SER A 233 -14.56 16.65 13.77
N VAL A 234 -13.89 16.80 14.90
CA VAL A 234 -13.01 17.92 15.23
C VAL A 234 -11.59 17.40 15.41
N VAL A 235 -10.63 17.98 14.70
CA VAL A 235 -9.20 17.64 14.86
C VAL A 235 -8.58 18.43 16.01
N SER A 236 -7.75 17.76 16.80
CA SER A 236 -6.97 18.37 17.88
C SER A 236 -5.82 19.23 17.32
N PRO A 237 -5.42 20.33 17.99
CA PRO A 237 -4.35 21.21 17.53
C PRO A 237 -2.95 20.58 17.56
N ASP A 238 -2.79 19.40 18.18
CA ASP A 238 -1.53 18.66 18.25
C ASP A 238 -1.27 17.75 17.03
N ALA A 239 -2.05 17.93 15.95
CA ALA A 239 -1.85 17.28 14.68
C ALA A 239 -0.41 17.47 14.16
N LYS A 240 0.16 16.40 13.62
CA LYS A 240 1.55 16.38 13.13
C LYS A 240 1.62 15.74 11.76
N MET A 241 2.41 16.36 10.90
CA MET A 241 2.87 15.74 9.65
C MET A 241 4.38 15.58 9.66
N ILE A 242 4.85 14.48 9.09
CA ILE A 242 6.27 14.13 8.98
C ILE A 242 6.54 13.81 7.51
N ASP A 243 7.56 14.43 6.93
CA ASP A 243 8.12 13.97 5.66
C ASP A 243 8.95 12.71 5.93
N LEU A 244 8.45 11.57 5.47
CA LEU A 244 9.08 10.29 5.70
C LEU A 244 10.36 10.11 4.87
N ASP A 245 10.59 10.86 3.80
CA ASP A 245 11.85 10.74 3.05
C ASP A 245 13.03 11.40 3.80
N THR A 246 12.74 12.34 4.70
CA THR A 246 13.75 13.06 5.50
C THR A 246 13.66 12.78 7.00
N GLY A 247 12.54 12.22 7.49
CA GLY A 247 12.22 12.06 8.91
C GLY A 247 11.88 13.37 9.62
N LYS A 248 11.84 14.51 8.92
CA LYS A 248 11.60 15.82 9.52
C LYS A 248 10.10 16.07 9.75
N ALA A 249 9.78 16.70 10.88
CA ALA A 249 8.44 17.21 11.12
C ALA A 249 8.16 18.45 10.26
N LEU A 250 6.96 18.53 9.70
CA LEU A 250 6.49 19.69 8.94
C LEU A 250 5.85 20.72 9.87
N ASN A 251 5.90 21.99 9.47
CA ASN A 251 5.09 23.03 10.10
C ASN A 251 3.61 22.73 9.85
N THR A 252 2.89 22.32 10.89
CA THR A 252 1.52 21.80 10.79
C THR A 252 0.52 22.77 11.42
N HIS A 253 -0.54 23.13 10.69
CA HIS A 253 -1.58 24.06 11.15
C HIS A 253 -2.91 23.81 10.42
N THR A 254 -4.03 24.29 10.96
CA THR A 254 -5.35 24.14 10.31
C THR A 254 -5.64 25.27 9.34
N VAL A 255 -6.26 24.94 8.21
CA VAL A 255 -6.72 25.88 7.18
C VAL A 255 -8.16 25.57 6.77
N SER A 256 -8.85 26.55 6.17
CA SER A 256 -10.20 26.33 5.62
C SER A 256 -10.15 25.69 4.23
N GLY A 257 -11.22 24.99 3.86
CA GLY A 257 -11.40 24.41 2.54
C GLY A 257 -11.31 25.46 1.43
N LYS A 258 -11.81 26.69 1.68
CA LYS A 258 -11.66 27.82 0.77
C LYS A 258 -10.19 28.14 0.47
N SER A 259 -9.34 28.19 1.50
CA SER A 259 -7.90 28.42 1.32
C SER A 259 -7.24 27.28 0.56
N VAL A 260 -7.62 26.02 0.84
CA VAL A 260 -7.11 24.86 0.09
C VAL A 260 -7.53 24.90 -1.38
N ASN A 261 -8.79 25.21 -1.66
CA ASN A 261 -9.34 25.34 -3.02
C ASN A 261 -8.58 26.40 -3.84
N ALA A 262 -8.18 27.51 -3.20
CA ALA A 262 -7.44 28.59 -3.87
C ALA A 262 -6.04 28.16 -4.34
N LEU A 263 -5.44 27.12 -3.75
CA LEU A 263 -4.15 26.56 -4.18
C LEU A 263 -4.26 25.80 -5.51
N GLY A 264 -5.47 25.35 -5.87
CA GLY A 264 -5.72 24.59 -7.11
C GLY A 264 -5.05 23.22 -7.15
N TYR A 265 -4.66 22.65 -6.00
CA TYR A 265 -3.92 21.38 -5.90
C TYR A 265 -4.76 20.13 -6.22
N TYR A 266 -6.06 20.16 -5.92
CA TYR A 266 -6.93 19.01 -6.03
C TYR A 266 -7.91 19.19 -7.20
N PRO A 267 -8.25 18.10 -7.93
CA PRO A 267 -9.18 18.18 -9.07
C PRO A 267 -10.61 18.51 -8.63
N ASN A 268 -11.00 18.04 -7.45
CA ASN A 268 -12.30 18.29 -6.85
C ASN A 268 -12.14 19.30 -5.70
N LYS A 269 -13.02 20.29 -5.68
CA LYS A 269 -13.11 21.24 -4.57
C LYS A 269 -13.75 20.61 -3.34
N VAL A 270 -13.37 21.08 -2.17
CA VAL A 270 -14.04 20.80 -0.90
C VAL A 270 -14.94 21.96 -0.50
N GLU A 271 -15.86 21.76 0.44
CA GLU A 271 -16.69 22.84 0.98
C GLU A 271 -15.82 23.96 1.58
N ASP A 272 -16.19 25.21 1.35
CA ASP A 272 -15.38 26.37 1.70
C ASP A 272 -15.11 26.49 3.22
N ASP A 273 -16.06 26.05 4.05
CA ASP A 273 -16.00 26.05 5.52
C ASP A 273 -15.42 24.76 6.12
N SER A 274 -15.06 23.77 5.29
CA SER A 274 -14.40 22.55 5.76
C SER A 274 -13.03 22.86 6.37
N VAL A 275 -12.54 21.96 7.24
CA VAL A 275 -11.23 22.09 7.88
C VAL A 275 -10.27 21.08 7.27
N ALA A 276 -9.06 21.52 6.96
CA ALA A 276 -7.94 20.65 6.64
C ALA A 276 -6.76 20.96 7.56
N VAL A 277 -6.02 19.93 7.95
CA VAL A 277 -4.68 20.09 8.52
C VAL A 277 -3.72 20.24 7.36
N GLN A 278 -2.98 21.34 7.32
CA GLN A 278 -1.93 21.61 6.35
C GLN A 278 -0.55 21.37 6.97
N GLY A 279 0.32 20.68 6.23
CA GLY A 279 1.75 20.63 6.48
C GLY A 279 2.51 21.40 5.40
N ASP A 280 3.38 22.33 5.78
CA ASP A 280 4.22 23.06 4.83
C ASP A 280 5.46 22.23 4.48
N LEU A 281 5.70 21.99 3.19
CA LEU A 281 6.89 21.29 2.73
C LEU A 281 8.11 22.22 2.79
N GLU A 282 9.27 21.68 3.16
CA GLU A 282 10.53 22.45 3.16
C GLU A 282 10.85 22.99 1.76
N HIS A 283 10.54 22.20 0.74
CA HIS A 283 10.63 22.58 -0.67
C HIS A 283 9.39 22.10 -1.44
N PRO A 284 8.90 22.87 -2.43
CA PRO A 284 7.87 22.37 -3.32
C PRO A 284 8.32 21.08 -4.03
N VAL A 285 7.37 20.18 -4.28
CA VAL A 285 7.65 18.94 -5.01
C VAL A 285 8.20 19.27 -6.40
N ALA A 286 9.40 18.79 -6.72
CA ALA A 286 10.01 19.02 -8.02
C ALA A 286 9.40 18.10 -9.10
N GLU A 287 9.62 18.46 -10.37
CA GLU A 287 9.17 17.65 -11.50
C GLU A 287 9.75 16.22 -11.45
N GLY A 288 8.92 15.22 -11.72
CA GLY A 288 9.30 13.80 -11.67
C GLY A 288 9.60 13.25 -10.27
N ARG A 289 9.57 14.09 -9.23
CA ARG A 289 9.83 13.70 -7.84
C ARG A 289 8.55 13.49 -7.04
N SER A 290 8.70 12.90 -5.86
CA SER A 290 7.60 12.72 -4.93
C SER A 290 8.07 12.81 -3.48
N THR A 291 7.18 13.20 -2.58
CA THR A 291 7.41 13.09 -1.12
C THR A 291 6.38 12.16 -0.49
N ARG A 292 6.77 11.40 0.52
CA ARG A 292 5.84 10.59 1.33
C ARG A 292 5.60 11.24 2.68
N ILE A 293 4.35 11.48 3.02
CA ILE A 293 3.95 12.14 4.25
C ILE A 293 3.28 11.13 5.17
N ARG A 294 3.65 11.14 6.45
CA ARG A 294 2.89 10.53 7.55
C ARG A 294 2.11 11.61 8.28
N VAL A 295 0.83 11.36 8.44
CA VAL A 295 -0.07 12.18 9.26
C VAL A 295 -0.33 11.46 10.58
N ILE A 296 -0.37 12.22 11.66
CA ILE A 296 -0.75 11.75 12.99
C ILE A 296 -1.68 12.80 13.60
N GLU A 297 -2.91 12.41 13.90
CA GLU A 297 -3.96 13.32 14.36
C GLU A 297 -4.78 12.66 15.48
N THR A 298 -5.35 13.48 16.37
CA THR A 298 -6.38 13.05 17.32
C THR A 298 -7.69 13.72 16.92
N TYR A 299 -8.74 12.92 16.73
CA TYR A 299 -10.07 13.42 16.35
C TYR A 299 -11.03 13.19 17.50
N THR A 300 -11.96 14.13 17.71
CA THR A 300 -13.17 13.96 18.50
C THR A 300 -14.35 13.81 17.55
N ASP A 301 -15.13 12.72 17.66
CA ASP A 301 -16.28 12.44 16.79
C ASP A 301 -17.41 11.80 17.60
N PRO A 302 -18.30 12.60 18.20
CA PRO A 302 -19.38 12.09 19.05
C PRO A 302 -20.49 11.38 18.28
N ILE A 303 -20.53 11.52 16.94
CA ILE A 303 -21.53 10.85 16.09
C ILE A 303 -21.08 9.43 15.77
N GLY A 304 -19.80 9.28 15.39
CA GLY A 304 -19.20 8.02 15.00
C GLY A 304 -18.62 7.22 16.15
N TYR A 305 -18.38 7.81 17.32
CA TYR A 305 -17.74 7.12 18.45
C TYR A 305 -18.38 7.51 19.79
N ALA A 306 -19.07 6.58 20.45
CA ALA A 306 -19.81 6.87 21.67
C ALA A 306 -20.02 5.62 22.54
N MET A 307 -20.56 5.84 23.74
CA MET A 307 -21.14 4.78 24.57
C MET A 307 -22.63 4.62 24.25
N GLU A 308 -23.06 3.42 23.85
CA GLU A 308 -24.47 3.06 23.63
C GLU A 308 -24.80 1.80 24.44
N GLY A 309 -25.77 1.86 25.35
CA GLY A 309 -26.24 0.66 26.08
C GLY A 309 -25.17 -0.05 26.93
N GLY A 310 -24.16 0.67 27.42
CA GLY A 310 -23.05 0.10 28.18
C GLY A 310 -21.92 -0.48 27.32
N GLU A 311 -22.04 -0.40 26.00
CA GLU A 311 -20.98 -0.75 25.05
C GLU A 311 -20.37 0.51 24.44
N LEU A 312 -19.09 0.40 24.09
CA LEU A 312 -18.45 1.28 23.13
C LEU A 312 -18.96 0.93 21.74
N VAL A 313 -19.38 1.95 20.98
CA VAL A 313 -19.79 1.83 19.59
C VAL A 313 -18.93 2.75 18.73
N TRP A 314 -18.32 2.19 17.69
CA TRP A 314 -17.56 2.93 16.70
C TRP A 314 -18.09 2.62 15.30
N LYS A 315 -18.65 3.64 14.66
CA LYS A 315 -19.24 3.60 13.32
C LYS A 315 -18.43 4.49 12.39
N ARG A 316 -17.86 3.91 11.33
CA ARG A 316 -17.11 4.69 10.34
C ARG A 316 -17.05 4.04 8.97
N THR A 317 -16.87 4.88 7.97
CA THR A 317 -16.58 4.46 6.61
C THR A 317 -15.06 4.42 6.38
N LEU A 318 -14.55 3.32 5.81
CA LEU A 318 -13.12 3.08 5.56
C LEU A 318 -12.83 2.91 4.06
N GLY A 319 -12.12 3.88 3.47
CA GLY A 319 -11.82 3.89 2.03
C GLY A 319 -10.41 3.40 1.64
N ARG A 320 -9.54 3.09 2.62
CA ARG A 320 -8.17 2.63 2.31
C ARG A 320 -8.14 1.11 2.04
N PRO A 321 -7.17 0.61 1.25
CA PRO A 321 -6.96 -0.82 1.04
C PRO A 321 -6.75 -1.58 2.34
N LEU A 322 -5.94 -1.03 3.24
CA LEU A 322 -5.58 -1.64 4.51
C LEU A 322 -5.91 -0.68 5.65
N ASN A 323 -6.69 -1.16 6.61
CA ASN A 323 -7.12 -0.36 7.74
C ASN A 323 -6.98 -1.16 9.03
N TYR A 324 -6.54 -0.49 10.08
CA TYR A 324 -6.44 -1.08 11.41
C TYR A 324 -7.25 -0.29 12.42
N VAL A 325 -8.03 -0.96 13.25
CA VAL A 325 -8.73 -0.34 14.39
C VAL A 325 -8.32 -1.07 15.66
N THR A 326 -7.72 -0.33 16.60
CA THR A 326 -7.30 -0.87 17.89
C THR A 326 -8.24 -0.37 18.97
N LEU A 327 -8.85 -1.29 19.71
CA LEU A 327 -9.74 -0.97 20.83
C LEU A 327 -8.96 -0.34 22.00
N PRO A 328 -9.62 0.38 22.91
CA PRO A 328 -8.95 0.93 24.08
C PRO A 328 -8.46 -0.18 25.01
N ALA A 329 -7.46 0.13 25.83
CA ALA A 329 -6.94 -0.83 26.81
C ALA A 329 -8.04 -1.31 27.77
N GLY A 330 -8.07 -2.62 28.04
CA GLY A 330 -9.08 -3.23 28.91
C GLY A 330 -10.45 -3.45 28.24
N TRP A 331 -10.61 -3.23 26.94
CA TRP A 331 -11.84 -3.55 26.21
C TRP A 331 -11.75 -4.89 25.47
N MET A 332 -12.91 -5.49 25.20
CA MET A 332 -13.05 -6.68 24.36
C MET A 332 -14.11 -6.46 23.29
N LEU A 333 -13.84 -6.96 22.09
CA LEU A 333 -14.78 -6.92 20.97
C LEU A 333 -16.03 -7.75 21.30
N THR A 334 -17.22 -7.20 21.06
CA THR A 334 -18.49 -7.92 21.18
C THR A 334 -19.12 -8.19 19.81
N SER A 335 -19.00 -7.24 18.87
CA SER A 335 -19.45 -7.46 17.49
C SER A 335 -18.67 -6.60 16.49
N VAL A 336 -18.55 -7.09 15.26
CA VAL A 336 -18.11 -6.33 14.10
C VAL A 336 -18.96 -6.72 12.89
N ASN A 337 -19.46 -5.74 12.12
CA ASN A 337 -20.35 -6.00 11.00
C ASN A 337 -19.64 -6.41 9.70
N THR A 338 -18.35 -6.15 9.60
CA THR A 338 -17.52 -6.37 8.41
C THR A 338 -16.41 -7.36 8.74
N PRO A 339 -16.11 -8.36 7.89
CA PRO A 339 -15.03 -9.31 8.14
C PRO A 339 -13.69 -8.61 8.42
N ALA A 340 -13.02 -9.04 9.48
CA ALA A 340 -11.71 -8.54 9.91
C ALA A 340 -10.87 -9.67 10.50
N THR A 341 -9.56 -9.59 10.35
CA THR A 341 -8.63 -10.40 11.14
C THR A 341 -8.51 -9.77 12.52
N ILE A 342 -8.76 -10.54 13.57
CA ILE A 342 -8.68 -10.09 14.96
C ILE A 342 -7.39 -10.62 15.57
N THR A 343 -6.55 -9.72 16.07
CA THR A 343 -5.32 -10.05 16.79
C THR A 343 -5.22 -9.22 18.06
N LEU A 344 -4.14 -9.44 18.82
CA LEU A 344 -3.70 -8.50 19.85
C LEU A 344 -2.54 -7.68 19.29
N ASP A 345 -2.44 -6.42 19.70
CA ASP A 345 -1.21 -5.64 19.53
C ASP A 345 -0.18 -5.99 20.61
N ASP A 346 0.98 -5.35 20.55
CA ASP A 346 2.10 -5.60 21.49
C ASP A 346 1.75 -5.20 22.94
N GLU A 347 0.72 -4.37 23.14
CA GLU A 347 0.18 -4.00 24.45
C GLU A 347 -1.00 -4.90 24.89
N GLY A 348 -1.35 -5.93 24.11
CA GLY A 348 -2.45 -6.85 24.43
C GLY A 348 -3.84 -6.30 24.17
N ARG A 349 -3.97 -5.17 23.46
CA ARG A 349 -5.26 -4.60 23.04
C ARG A 349 -5.77 -5.31 21.81
N VAL A 350 -7.09 -5.39 21.68
CA VAL A 350 -7.73 -6.00 20.49
C VAL A 350 -7.50 -5.11 19.28
N ARG A 351 -6.88 -5.66 18.24
CA ARG A 351 -6.66 -5.01 16.94
C ARG A 351 -7.45 -5.72 15.86
N LEU A 352 -8.22 -4.96 15.10
CA LEU A 352 -8.97 -5.42 13.94
C LEU A 352 -8.25 -4.95 12.67
N ARG A 353 -7.90 -5.88 11.79
CA ARG A 353 -7.36 -5.61 10.45
C ARG A 353 -8.47 -5.79 9.42
N PHE A 354 -8.85 -4.69 8.76
CA PHE A 354 -9.80 -4.68 7.65
C PHE A 354 -9.06 -4.54 6.33
N PHE A 355 -9.37 -5.45 5.41
CA PHE A 355 -8.86 -5.43 4.06
C PHE A 355 -10.00 -5.08 3.07
N ASN A 356 -9.79 -4.06 2.24
CA ASN A 356 -10.77 -3.64 1.23
C ASN A 356 -10.24 -3.89 -0.19
N PRO A 357 -10.63 -5.01 -0.84
CA PRO A 357 -10.23 -5.31 -2.21
C PRO A 357 -11.00 -4.51 -3.27
N ARG A 358 -12.16 -3.94 -2.92
CA ARG A 358 -13.08 -3.26 -3.84
C ARG A 358 -12.65 -1.83 -4.09
N ASN A 359 -13.23 -1.12 -5.06
CA ASN A 359 -12.95 0.31 -5.31
C ASN A 359 -13.90 1.27 -4.56
N ASP A 360 -14.71 0.74 -3.64
CA ASP A 360 -15.63 1.50 -2.79
C ASP A 360 -15.09 1.62 -1.34
N GLU A 361 -15.97 1.95 -0.41
CA GLU A 361 -15.64 2.06 1.01
C GLU A 361 -16.31 0.95 1.84
N LEU A 362 -15.69 0.56 2.95
CA LEU A 362 -16.30 -0.34 3.93
C LEU A 362 -17.11 0.47 4.95
N SER A 363 -18.36 0.06 5.22
CA SER A 363 -19.14 0.62 6.33
C SER A 363 -18.94 -0.23 7.58
N ILE A 364 -18.21 0.31 8.56
CA ILE A 364 -17.82 -0.40 9.77
C ILE A 364 -18.71 0.00 10.94
N ASP A 365 -19.18 -0.99 11.67
CA ASP A 365 -19.77 -0.89 13.01
C ASP A 365 -19.04 -1.87 13.92
N ILE A 366 -18.35 -1.34 14.91
CA ILE A 366 -17.62 -2.08 15.96
C ILE A 366 -18.32 -1.81 17.28
N ARG A 367 -18.61 -2.89 18.00
CA ARG A 367 -19.08 -2.84 19.38
C ARG A 367 -18.11 -3.54 20.31
N ALA A 368 -17.89 -2.97 21.48
CA ALA A 368 -17.00 -3.52 22.48
C ALA A 368 -17.53 -3.25 23.89
N LYS A 369 -17.10 -4.07 24.85
CA LYS A 369 -17.37 -3.85 26.27
C LYS A 369 -16.07 -3.84 27.06
N ALA A 370 -16.07 -3.12 28.18
CA ALA A 370 -14.98 -3.21 29.14
C ALA A 370 -14.87 -4.67 29.65
N ARG A 371 -13.65 -5.17 29.80
CA ARG A 371 -13.40 -6.46 30.46
C ARG A 371 -13.75 -6.29 31.93
N SER A 372 -14.56 -7.22 32.46
CA SER A 372 -14.72 -7.37 33.89
C SER A 372 -13.35 -7.69 34.49
N ARG A 373 -12.97 -6.97 35.55
CA ARG A 373 -11.75 -7.25 36.31
C ARG A 373 -11.77 -8.64 36.92
#